data_AF-E5L085-F1
#
_entry.id   AF-E5L085-F1
#
_cell.length_a   1.000
_cell.length_b   1.000
_cell.length_c   1.000
_cell.angle_alpha   90.00
_cell.angle_beta   90.00
_cell.angle_gamma   90.00
#
_symmetry.space_group_name_H-M   'P 1'
#
loop_
_entity.id
_entity.type
_entity.pdbx_description
1 polymer ?
#
loop_
_entity_poly.entity_id
_entity_poly.type
_entity_poly.pdbx_seq_one_letter_code
_entity_poly.pdbx_strand_id
1 'polypeptide(L)'
;MIIISLFTLLYVRKNIIVIYILIELILLGISILIIHYGILYNNIDSLVMVIVLLIIAGAESTIGLTLLVWYFRQMGSVEFNTYNIS
;
A
#
# COMPACT_ATOMS: atom_id res chain seq x y z
N MET A 1 -10.36 1.61 7.77
CA MET A 1 -9.11 1.71 6.98
C MET A 1 -9.41 1.81 5.49
N ILE A 2 -10.01 0.81 4.86
CA ILE A 2 -10.27 0.79 3.40
C ILE A 2 -11.05 2.01 2.89
N ILE A 3 -12.14 2.40 3.56
CA ILE A 3 -12.96 3.57 3.16
C ILE A 3 -12.16 4.87 3.24
N ILE A 4 -11.35 5.01 4.30
CA ILE A 4 -10.47 6.18 4.48
C ILE A 4 -9.43 6.19 3.36
N SER A 5 -8.78 5.05 3.09
CA SER A 5 -7.79 4.97 2.02
C SER A 5 -8.36 5.30 0.66
N LEU A 6 -9.55 4.77 0.34
CA LEU A 6 -10.22 5.03 -0.94
C LEU A 6 -10.61 6.50 -1.07
N PHE A 7 -11.13 7.10 0.00
CA PHE A 7 -11.48 8.52 0.00
C PHE A 7 -10.22 9.38 -0.18
N THR A 8 -9.14 9.12 0.57
CA THR A 8 -7.88 9.86 0.46
C THR A 8 -7.23 9.72 -0.92
N LEU A 9 -7.34 8.55 -1.57
CA LEU A 9 -6.83 8.33 -2.94
C LEU A 9 -7.47 9.27 -3.97
N LEU A 10 -8.76 9.59 -3.80
CA LEU A 10 -9.47 10.50 -4.70
C LEU A 10 -8.96 11.94 -4.62
N TYR A 11 -8.44 12.35 -3.45
CA TYR A 11 -7.92 13.70 -3.20
C TYR A 11 -6.42 13.85 -3.51
N VAL A 12 -5.63 12.79 -3.39
CA VAL A 12 -4.17 12.86 -3.51
C VAL A 12 -3.72 12.41 -4.91
N ARG A 13 -3.44 13.36 -5.80
CA ARG A 13 -2.96 13.11 -7.18
C ARG A 13 -1.44 13.32 -7.38
N LYS A 14 -0.72 13.90 -6.42
CA LYS A 14 0.64 14.42 -6.65
C LYS A 14 1.77 13.73 -5.88
N ASN A 15 1.48 12.98 -4.80
CA ASN A 15 2.52 12.41 -3.94
C ASN A 15 2.56 10.88 -4.03
N ILE A 16 3.54 10.33 -4.74
CA ILE A 16 3.74 8.88 -4.91
C ILE A 16 3.88 8.16 -3.56
N ILE A 17 4.56 8.79 -2.59
CA ILE A 17 4.72 8.24 -1.23
C ILE A 17 3.37 8.03 -0.55
N VAL A 18 2.44 8.98 -0.73
CA VAL A 18 1.11 8.86 -0.11
C VAL A 18 0.34 7.72 -0.76
N ILE A 19 0.40 7.58 -2.09
CA ILE A 19 -0.24 6.47 -2.80
C ILE A 19 0.29 5.12 -2.29
N TYR A 20 1.61 5.01 -2.09
CA TYR A 20 2.24 3.82 -1.54
C TYR A 20 1.71 3.48 -0.13
N ILE A 21 1.64 4.47 0.77
CA ILE A 21 1.08 4.28 2.12
C ILE A 21 -0.40 3.86 2.07
N LEU A 22 -1.17 4.36 1.11
CA LEU A 22 -2.59 3.99 0.96
C LEU A 22 -2.76 2.51 0.58
N ILE A 23 -1.88 1.98 -0.27
CA ILE A 23 -1.89 0.56 -0.68
C ILE A 23 -1.64 -0.33 0.55
N GLU A 24 -0.61 -0.01 1.34
CA GLU A 24 -0.29 -0.72 2.59
C GLU A 24 -1.46 -0.67 3.58
N LEU A 25 -2.13 0.48 3.70
CA LEU A 25 -3.29 0.64 4.58
C LEU A 25 -4.52 -0.18 4.12
N ILE A 26 -4.65 -0.44 2.82
CA ILE A 26 -5.68 -1.33 2.27
C ILE A 26 -5.32 -2.79 2.55
N LEU A 27 -4.08 -3.22 2.31
CA LEU A 27 -3.62 -4.59 2.61
C LEU A 27 -3.75 -4.93 4.10
N LEU A 28 -3.39 -3.97 4.97
CA LEU A 28 -3.57 -4.10 6.42
C LEU A 28 -5.06 -4.17 6.80
N GLY A 29 -5.91 -3.36 6.17
CA GLY A 29 -7.36 -3.39 6.40
C GLY A 29 -7.99 -4.73 6.03
N ILE A 30 -7.55 -5.34 4.93
CA ILE A 30 -8.00 -6.68 4.50
C ILE A 30 -7.51 -7.74 5.50
N SER A 31 -6.26 -7.67 5.95
CA SER A 31 -5.72 -8.59 6.96
C SER A 31 -6.58 -8.57 8.23
N ILE A 32 -6.92 -7.39 8.75
CA ILE A 32 -7.75 -7.24 9.94
C ILE A 32 -9.16 -7.78 9.73
N LEU A 33 -9.76 -7.57 8.55
CA LEU A 33 -11.08 -8.12 8.22
C LEU A 33 -11.07 -9.66 8.25
N ILE A 34 -10.02 -10.28 7.73
CA ILE A 34 -9.88 -11.75 7.74
C ILE A 34 -9.64 -12.27 9.16
N ILE A 35 -8.85 -11.57 9.98
CA ILE A 35 -8.68 -11.91 11.41
C ILE A 35 -10.04 -11.88 12.12
N HIS A 36 -10.83 -10.83 11.90
CA HIS A 36 -12.15 -10.69 12.51
C HIS A 36 -13.08 -11.84 12.12
N TYR A 37 -13.09 -12.20 10.83
CA TYR A 37 -13.84 -13.36 10.33
C TYR A 37 -13.34 -14.67 10.96
N GLY A 38 -12.02 -14.87 11.04
CA GLY A 38 -11.43 -16.04 11.69
C GLY A 38 -11.86 -16.20 13.15
N ILE A 39 -11.88 -15.11 13.92
CA ILE A 39 -12.29 -15.11 15.33
C ILE A 39 -13.80 -15.37 15.46
N LEU A 40 -14.64 -14.73 14.65
CA LEU A 40 -16.09 -14.89 14.71
C LEU A 40 -16.56 -16.32 14.43
N TYR A 41 -15.93 -16.99 13.46
CA TYR A 41 -16.28 -18.35 13.06
C TYR A 41 -15.35 -19.41 13.67
N ASN A 42 -14.46 -19.00 14.58
CA ASN A 42 -13.44 -19.84 15.21
C ASN A 42 -12.64 -20.69 14.21
N ASN A 43 -12.31 -20.10 13.05
CA ASN A 43 -11.62 -20.77 11.95
C ASN A 43 -10.13 -20.42 11.95
N ILE A 44 -9.30 -21.44 12.19
CA ILE A 44 -7.83 -21.34 12.20
C ILE A 44 -7.25 -21.08 10.80
N ASP A 45 -7.92 -21.51 9.73
CA ASP A 45 -7.44 -21.35 8.35
C ASP A 45 -7.37 -19.87 7.96
N SER A 46 -8.34 -19.08 8.41
CA SER A 46 -8.35 -17.62 8.23
C SER A 46 -7.15 -16.96 8.91
N LEU A 47 -6.73 -17.47 10.07
CA LEU A 47 -5.59 -16.93 10.81
C LEU A 47 -4.26 -17.28 10.13
N VAL A 48 -4.14 -18.50 9.59
CA VAL A 48 -2.98 -18.92 8.77
C VAL A 48 -2.89 -18.09 7.49
N MET A 49 -4.02 -17.84 6.82
CA MET A 49 -4.09 -16.99 5.63
C MET A 49 -3.58 -15.57 5.91
N VAL A 50 -3.93 -14.98 7.06
CA VAL A 50 -3.46 -13.63 7.45
C VAL A 50 -1.94 -13.58 7.58
N ILE A 51 -1.32 -14.62 8.15
CA ILE A 51 0.14 -14.67 8.29
C ILE A 51 0.80 -14.66 6.91
N VAL A 52 0.27 -15.43 5.96
CA VAL A 52 0.73 -15.42 4.56
C VAL A 52 0.57 -14.03 3.93
N LEU A 53 -0.58 -13.37 4.16
CA LEU A 53 -0.87 -12.06 3.61
C LEU A 53 0.08 -10.98 4.16
N LEU A 54 0.42 -11.04 5.45
CA LEU A 54 1.42 -10.15 6.08
C LEU A 54 2.84 -10.38 5.54
N ILE A 55 3.22 -11.62 5.24
CA ILE A 55 4.52 -11.93 4.62
C ILE A 55 4.59 -11.32 3.22
N ILE A 56 3.53 -11.47 2.41
CA ILE A 56 3.44 -10.87 1.08
C ILE A 56 3.48 -9.35 1.17
N ALA A 57 2.76 -8.74 2.12
CA ALA A 57 2.79 -7.31 2.36
C ALA A 57 4.23 -6.81 2.65
N GLY A 58 4.97 -7.51 3.51
CA GLY A 58 6.37 -7.15 3.81
C GLY A 58 7.30 -7.27 2.60
N ALA A 59 7.07 -8.29 1.76
CA ALA A 59 7.83 -8.46 0.51
C ALA A 59 7.52 -7.34 -0.50
N GLU A 60 6.25 -7.02 -0.71
CA GLU A 60 5.81 -5.87 -1.51
C GLU A 60 6.46 -4.58 -1.00
N SER A 61 6.46 -4.37 0.31
CA SER A 61 6.98 -3.15 0.90
C SER A 61 8.48 -2.96 0.63
N THR A 62 9.23 -4.05 0.70
CA THR A 62 10.67 -4.05 0.38
C THR A 62 10.92 -3.67 -1.08
N ILE A 63 10.13 -4.24 -1.99
CA ILE A 63 10.25 -3.98 -3.43
C ILE A 63 9.83 -2.54 -3.76
N GLY A 64 8.69 -2.09 -3.23
CA GLY A 64 8.13 -0.77 -3.46
C GLY A 64 9.05 0.34 -2.95
N LEU A 65 9.59 0.19 -1.74
CA LEU A 65 10.53 1.17 -1.20
C LEU A 65 11.85 1.20 -1.98
N THR A 66 12.35 0.03 -2.43
CA THR A 66 13.56 -0.04 -3.25
C THR A 66 13.38 0.72 -4.58
N LEU A 67 12.24 0.52 -5.24
CA LEU A 67 11.90 1.22 -6.47
C LEU A 67 11.73 2.73 -6.24
N LEU A 68 11.07 3.10 -5.15
CA LEU A 68 10.86 4.49 -4.75
C LEU A 68 12.20 5.22 -4.51
N VAL A 69 13.12 4.61 -3.77
CA VAL A 69 14.46 5.15 -3.52
C VAL A 69 15.24 5.28 -4.83
N TRP A 70 15.19 4.27 -5.69
CA TRP A 70 15.84 4.34 -7.01
C TRP A 70 15.29 5.48 -7.86
N TYR A 71 13.96 5.65 -7.90
CA TYR A 71 13.31 6.74 -8.63
C TYR A 71 13.74 8.12 -8.10
N PHE A 72 13.77 8.32 -6.78
CA PHE A 72 14.22 9.59 -6.19
C PHE A 72 15.69 9.89 -6.46
N ARG A 73 16.55 8.87 -6.55
CA ARG A 73 17.96 9.05 -6.91
C ARG A 73 18.15 9.49 -8.37
N GLN A 74 17.23 9.13 -9.27
CA GLN A 74 17.32 9.48 -10.70
C GLN A 74 16.70 10.85 -11.03
N MET A 75 15.67 11.30 -10.30
CA MET A 75 14.94 12.53 -10.65
C MET A 75 15.44 13.82 -9.99
N GLY A 76 16.21 13.77 -8.90
CA GLY A 76 16.78 14.98 -8.26
C GLY A 76 15.77 15.96 -7.62
N SER A 77 14.49 15.98 -8.04
CA SER A 77 13.39 16.70 -7.41
C SER A 77 12.03 16.06 -7.73
N VAL A 78 11.03 16.28 -6.86
CA VAL A 78 9.67 15.71 -6.94
C VAL A 78 8.72 16.62 -7.72
N GLU A 79 9.21 17.26 -8.78
CA GLU A 79 8.36 18.08 -9.65
C GLU A 79 8.32 17.46 -11.03
N PHE A 80 7.13 16.97 -11.42
CA PHE A 80 6.81 16.72 -12.82
C PHE A 80 6.74 18.08 -13.51
N ASN A 81 7.89 18.63 -13.88
CA ASN A 81 7.93 19.76 -14.78
C ASN A 81 7.55 19.24 -16.17
N THR A 82 6.50 19.84 -16.71
CA THR A 82 5.97 19.58 -18.05
C THR A 82 7.09 19.58 -19.09
N TYR A 83 7.30 18.45 -19.76
CA TYR A 83 8.00 18.44 -21.04
C TYR A 83 7.11 19.13 -22.07
N ASN A 84 7.23 20.46 -22.12
CA ASN A 84 6.74 21.28 -23.21
C ASN A 84 7.72 21.10 -24.38
N ILE A 85 7.39 20.18 -25.29
CA ILE A 85 7.96 20.20 -26.63
C ILE A 85 7.08 21.13 -27.47
N SER A 86 7.71 22.23 -27.88
CA SER A 86 7.28 23.24 -28.85
C SER A 86 6.68 22.66 -30.13
#